data_AF-A0A2V6G1C0-F1
#
_entry.id   AF-A0A2V6G1C0-F1
#
_cell.length_a   1.000
_cell.length_b   1.000
_cell.length_c   1.000
_cell.angle_alpha   90.00
_cell.angle_beta   90.00
_cell.angle_gamma   90.00
#
_symmetry.space_group_name_H-M   'P 1'
#
loop_
_entity.id
_entity.type
_entity.pdbx_description
1 polymer ?
#
loop_
_entity_poly.entity_id
_entity_poly.type
_entity_poly.pdbx_seq_one_letter_code
_entity_poly.pdbx_strand_id
1 'polypeptide(L)'
;MSREEVVRFVTNDALQGEQLASNMWTRAITTSPQITTYYLGYQKVRQAYNAARAAAGEHFELRKFMDAMMELGPVQLEQYVERFSGGARSR
;
A
#
# COMPACT_ATOMS: atom_id res chain seq x y z
N MET A 1 -5.95 21.62 4.28
CA MET A 1 -7.17 21.55 3.47
C MET A 1 -8.36 21.93 4.32
N SER A 2 -9.31 22.71 3.80
CA SER A 2 -10.62 22.94 4.41
C SER A 2 -11.56 21.76 4.17
N ARG A 3 -12.72 21.76 4.84
CA ARG A 3 -13.77 20.76 4.61
C ARG A 3 -14.24 20.76 3.17
N GLU A 4 -14.46 21.93 2.60
CA GLU A 4 -14.94 22.14 1.23
C GLU A 4 -13.91 21.63 0.22
N GLU A 5 -12.62 21.84 0.49
CA GLU A 5 -11.55 21.31 -0.35
C GLU A 5 -11.50 19.78 -0.33
N VAL A 6 -11.67 19.15 0.84
CA VAL A 6 -11.73 17.69 0.95
C VAL A 6 -12.98 17.14 0.29
N VAL A 7 -14.15 17.77 0.50
CA VAL A 7 -15.39 17.31 -0.14
C VAL A 7 -15.26 17.39 -1.66
N ARG A 8 -14.79 18.52 -2.20
CA ARG A 8 -14.57 18.70 -3.63
C ARG A 8 -13.59 17.67 -4.20
N PHE A 9 -12.48 17.42 -3.50
CA PHE A 9 -11.50 16.41 -3.91
C PHE A 9 -12.15 15.02 -3.97
N VAL A 10 -12.88 14.62 -2.93
CA VAL A 10 -13.48 13.29 -2.86
C VAL A 10 -14.60 13.13 -3.90
N THR A 11 -15.38 14.18 -4.21
CA THR A 11 -16.45 14.10 -5.20
C THR A 11 -15.95 14.20 -6.65
N ASN A 12 -15.03 15.12 -6.93
CA ASN A 12 -14.67 15.47 -8.31
C ASN A 12 -13.44 14.72 -8.79
N ASP A 13 -12.44 14.52 -7.93
CA ASP A 13 -11.19 13.85 -8.30
C ASP A 13 -11.26 12.35 -8.01
N ALA A 14 -11.84 11.96 -6.87
CA ALA A 14 -12.02 10.56 -6.49
C ALA A 14 -13.37 9.96 -6.93
N LEU A 15 -14.25 10.77 -7.53
CA LEU A 15 -15.54 10.35 -8.12
C LEU A 15 -16.47 9.62 -7.12
N GLN A 16 -16.48 10.06 -5.87
CA GLN A 16 -17.30 9.48 -4.81
C GLN A 16 -18.53 10.33 -4.49
N GLY A 17 -19.56 9.72 -3.88
CA GLY A 17 -20.77 10.44 -3.46
C GLY A 17 -20.54 11.39 -2.27
N GLU A 18 -21.41 12.40 -2.15
CA GLU A 18 -21.32 13.45 -1.11
C GLU A 18 -21.29 12.91 0.32
N GLN A 19 -22.07 11.85 0.60
CA GLN A 19 -22.08 11.22 1.92
C GLN A 19 -20.71 10.63 2.27
N LEU A 20 -20.02 10.01 1.32
CA LEU A 20 -18.68 9.47 1.53
C LEU A 20 -17.67 10.61 1.70
N ALA A 21 -17.80 11.67 0.91
CA ALA A 21 -16.96 12.87 1.02
C ALA A 21 -17.04 13.52 2.41
N SER A 22 -18.25 13.68 2.95
CA SER A 22 -18.45 14.19 4.31
C SER A 22 -17.84 13.25 5.37
N ASN A 23 -18.01 11.94 5.22
CA ASN A 23 -17.43 10.95 6.12
C ASN A 23 -15.89 10.95 6.07
N MET A 24 -15.29 11.14 4.90
CA MET A 24 -13.84 11.24 4.73
C MET A 24 -13.26 12.47 5.42
N TRP A 25 -13.94 13.62 5.34
CA TRP A 25 -13.54 14.80 6.13
C TRP A 25 -13.51 14.48 7.62
N THR A 26 -14.61 13.94 8.16
CA THR A 26 -14.70 13.59 9.58
C THR A 26 -13.58 12.61 9.98
N ARG A 27 -13.35 11.56 9.19
CA ARG A 27 -12.26 10.59 9.47
C ARG A 27 -10.87 11.23 9.38
N ALA A 28 -10.62 12.12 8.42
CA ALA A 28 -9.32 12.76 8.26
C ALA A 28 -8.94 13.64 9.47
N ILE A 29 -9.91 14.31 10.10
CA ILE A 29 -9.64 15.18 11.26
C ILE A 29 -9.70 14.45 12.61
N THR A 30 -10.38 13.30 12.69
CA THR A 30 -10.56 12.53 13.94
C THR A 30 -9.66 11.30 14.05
N THR A 31 -9.14 10.79 12.93
CA THR A 31 -8.38 9.53 12.88
C THR A 31 -7.08 9.70 12.10
N SER A 32 -6.11 10.38 12.70
CA SER A 32 -4.74 10.39 12.18
C SER A 32 -3.95 9.22 12.77
N PRO A 33 -3.24 8.37 11.99
CA PRO A 33 -2.97 8.39 10.54
C PRO A 33 -3.63 7.23 9.75
N GLN A 34 -4.85 6.80 10.10
CA GLN A 34 -5.40 5.52 9.63
C GLN A 34 -5.61 5.45 8.10
N ILE A 35 -6.10 6.51 7.46
CA ILE A 35 -6.46 6.52 6.04
C ILE A 35 -5.24 6.34 5.13
N THR A 36 -4.06 6.84 5.53
CA THR A 36 -2.86 6.75 4.70
C THR A 36 -2.29 5.33 4.62
N THR A 37 -2.65 4.45 5.57
CA THR A 37 -2.06 3.10 5.67
C THR A 37 -2.39 2.22 4.46
N TYR A 38 -3.56 2.39 3.83
CA TYR A 38 -3.96 1.65 2.63
C TYR A 38 -3.01 1.91 1.45
N TYR A 39 -2.76 3.18 1.14
CA TYR A 39 -1.90 3.55 0.00
C TYR A 39 -0.42 3.26 0.28
N LEU A 40 0.05 3.55 1.49
CA LEU A 40 1.44 3.28 1.89
C LEU A 40 1.73 1.77 1.93
N GLY A 41 0.81 0.96 2.45
CA GLY A 41 0.90 -0.49 2.43
C GLY A 41 0.95 -1.03 0.99
N TYR A 42 0.05 -0.58 0.13
CA TYR A 42 0.05 -0.93 -1.29
C TYR A 42 1.40 -0.60 -1.98
N GLN A 43 1.92 0.62 -1.77
CA GLN A 43 3.21 1.05 -2.33
C GLN A 43 4.36 0.12 -1.95
N LYS A 44 4.43 -0.28 -0.67
CA LYS A 44 5.49 -1.16 -0.16
C LYS A 44 5.36 -2.60 -0.68
N VAL A 45 4.15 -3.15 -0.72
CA VAL A 45 3.91 -4.47 -1.32
C VAL A 45 4.23 -4.46 -2.81
N ARG A 46 3.89 -3.38 -3.52
CA ARG A 46 4.23 -3.22 -4.94
C ARG A 46 5.74 -3.12 -5.16
N GLN A 47 6.46 -2.43 -4.27
CA GLN A 47 7.93 -2.39 -4.28
C GLN A 47 8.52 -3.80 -4.13
N ALA A 48 8.05 -4.57 -3.14
CA ALA A 48 8.49 -5.95 -2.91
C ALA A 48 8.20 -6.85 -4.12
N TYR A 49 7.01 -6.74 -4.71
CA TYR A 49 6.63 -7.47 -5.93
C TYR A 49 7.56 -7.14 -7.11
N ASN A 50 7.81 -5.85 -7.36
CA ASN A 50 8.67 -5.43 -8.46
C ASN A 50 10.11 -5.93 -8.26
N ALA A 51 10.61 -5.90 -7.02
CA ALA A 51 11.95 -6.37 -6.70
C ALA A 51 12.08 -7.89 -6.87
N ALA A 52 11.11 -8.67 -6.38
CA ALA A 52 11.08 -10.12 -6.59
C ALA A 52 11.01 -10.49 -8.07
N ARG A 53 10.18 -9.78 -8.84
CA ARG A 53 10.04 -10.00 -10.28
C ARG A 53 11.33 -9.67 -11.03
N ALA A 54 11.99 -8.56 -10.69
CA ALA A 54 13.27 -8.18 -11.28
C ALA A 54 14.38 -9.20 -10.96
N ALA A 55 14.41 -9.71 -9.73
CA ALA A 55 15.41 -10.70 -9.31
C ALA A 55 15.22 -12.08 -9.96
N ALA A 56 13.96 -12.51 -10.16
CA ALA A 56 13.65 -13.82 -10.74
C ALA A 56 13.60 -13.84 -12.28
N GLY A 57 13.45 -12.68 -12.93
CA GLY A 57 13.39 -12.58 -14.38
C GLY A 57 12.27 -13.43 -15.00
N GLU A 58 12.60 -14.24 -16.00
CA GLU A 58 11.67 -15.17 -16.67
C GLU A 58 11.19 -16.31 -15.76
N HIS A 59 11.89 -16.57 -14.66
CA HIS A 59 11.52 -17.61 -13.69
C HIS A 59 10.57 -17.09 -12.60
N PHE A 60 10.06 -15.86 -12.70
CA PHE A 60 9.12 -15.31 -11.72
C PHE A 60 7.78 -16.07 -11.75
N GLU A 61 7.43 -16.66 -10.61
CA GLU A 61 6.13 -17.31 -10.42
C GLU A 61 5.29 -16.53 -9.39
N LEU A 62 4.18 -15.94 -9.85
CA LEU A 62 3.29 -15.13 -9.00
C LEU A 62 2.77 -15.91 -7.79
N ARG A 63 2.40 -17.18 -7.97
CA ARG A 63 1.88 -18.03 -6.89
C ARG A 63 2.91 -18.19 -5.77
N LYS A 64 4.16 -18.51 -6.10
CA LYS A 64 5.25 -18.64 -5.11
C LYS A 64 5.50 -17.33 -4.34
N PHE A 65 5.39 -16.18 -5.01
CA PHE A 65 5.47 -14.88 -4.35
C PHE A 65 4.31 -14.66 -3.37
N MET A 66 3.07 -14.94 -3.78
CA MET A 66 1.89 -14.79 -2.92
C MET A 66 1.91 -15.76 -1.73
N ASP A 67 2.33 -17.01 -1.94
CA ASP A 67 2.48 -18.01 -0.87
C ASP A 67 3.50 -17.52 0.17
N ALA A 68 4.67 -17.04 -0.28
CA ALA A 68 5.70 -16.49 0.62
C ALA A 68 5.24 -15.22 1.37
N MET A 69 4.41 -14.37 0.75
CA MET A 69 3.79 -13.21 1.42
C MET A 69 2.84 -13.66 2.55
N MET A 70 2.08 -14.74 2.32
CA MET A 70 1.13 -15.28 3.30
C MET A 70 1.82 -16.04 4.43
N GLU A 71 2.87 -16.79 4.13
CA GLU A 71 3.72 -17.45 5.12
C GLU A 71 4.36 -16.44 6.09
N LEU A 72 4.78 -15.27 5.59
CA LEU A 72 5.36 -14.23 6.42
C LEU A 72 4.32 -13.58 7.36
N GLY A 73 3.03 -13.59 6.99
CA GLY A 73 1.95 -13.03 7.79
C GLY A 73 1.97 -11.49 7.85
N PRO A 74 1.15 -10.86 8.73
CA PRO A 74 1.00 -9.42 8.83
C PRO A 74 2.18 -8.78 9.59
N VAL A 75 3.30 -8.63 8.88
CA VAL A 75 4.52 -8.01 9.40
C VAL A 75 4.62 -6.52 9.10
N GLN A 76 5.63 -5.87 9.67
CA GLN A 76 6.00 -4.51 9.27
C GLN A 76 6.40 -4.49 7.79
N LEU A 77 6.04 -3.42 7.08
CA LEU A 77 6.17 -3.34 5.61
C LEU A 77 7.62 -3.52 5.13
N GLU A 78 8.58 -3.08 5.93
CA GLU A 78 10.02 -3.21 5.67
C GLU A 78 10.45 -4.67 5.55
N GLN A 79 9.81 -5.57 6.30
CA GLN A 79 10.13 -7.00 6.29
C GLN A 79 9.72 -7.66 4.97
N TYR A 80 8.63 -7.22 4.34
CA TYR A 80 8.31 -7.66 2.98
C TYR A 80 9.37 -7.20 1.99
N VAL A 81 9.80 -5.94 2.07
CA VAL A 81 10.83 -5.41 1.17
C VAL A 81 12.15 -6.17 1.36
N GLU A 82 12.59 -6.43 2.58
CA GLU A 82 13.81 -7.21 2.87
C GLU A 82 13.71 -8.64 2.33
N ARG A 83 12.57 -9.32 2.55
CA ARG A 83 12.34 -10.70 2.13
C ARG A 83 12.40 -10.89 0.61
N PHE A 84 11.99 -9.89 -0.16
CA PHE A 84 11.76 -9.99 -1.60
C PHE A 84 12.72 -9.17 -2.48
N SER A 85 13.43 -8.19 -1.90
CA SER A 85 14.40 -7.38 -2.67
C SER A 85 15.78 -8.01 -2.78
N GLY A 86 15.98 -9.19 -2.19
CA GLY A 86 17.28 -9.81 -2.06
C GLY A 86 18.12 -9.00 -1.07
N GLY A 87 18.43 -9.61 0.07
CA GLY A 87 19.47 -9.07 0.94
C GLY A 87 20.72 -8.86 0.09
N ALA A 88 21.14 -7.62 -0.09
CA ALA A 88 22.50 -7.26 -0.42
C ALA A 88 23.43 -7.62 0.77
N ARG A 89 23.42 -8.89 1.16
CA ARG A 89 24.42 -9.52 2.02
C ARG A 89 25.19 -10.51 1.18
N SER A 90 25.95 -9.92 0.27
CA SER A 90 27.28 -10.41 -0.08
C SER A 90 28.18 -10.09 1.12
N ARG A 91 28.86 -11.14 1.61
CA ARG A 91 29.87 -11.20 2.69
C ARG A 91 29.35 -11.54 4.08
#